data_AF-A0A7K3Y3Y0-F1
#
_entry.id   AF-A0A7K3Y3Y0-F1
#
_cell.length_a   1.000
_cell.length_b   1.000
_cell.length_c   1.000
_cell.angle_alpha   90.00
_cell.angle_beta   90.00
_cell.angle_gamma   90.00
#
_symmetry.space_group_name_H-M   'P 1'
#
loop_
_entity.id
_entity.type
_entity.pdbx_description
1 polymer ?
#
loop_
_entity_poly.entity_id
_entity_poly.type
_entity_poly.pdbx_seq_one_letter_code
_entity_poly.pdbx_strand_id
1 'polypeptide(L)'
;MSDIFLSEDPGIRPRRPMIAIILANTMLSTVPGISGAGPTPEATLLTPVLDAELVTTGAITSMPVRPNTPTGCPTPAAITRSMIELTDLAPVFINAGLAHTPTVPCLDTYGRPGGDPRKEDAVPEAARLFERGEMIGRLLSQQSDLLMLGECVPGGTTTALCVLRALGYEASVSSAFIKNPL
;
A
#
# COMPACT_ATOMS: atom_id res chain seq x y z
N MET A 1 8.88 26.65 -20.93
CA MET A 1 9.04 25.22 -21.24
C MET A 1 7.88 24.52 -20.59
N SER A 2 6.96 23.99 -21.39
CA SER A 2 5.83 23.22 -20.90
C SER A 2 6.31 21.79 -20.67
N ASP A 3 6.42 21.39 -19.41
CA ASP A 3 6.68 20.00 -19.05
C ASP A 3 5.44 19.16 -19.39
N ILE A 4 5.47 18.49 -20.55
CA ILE A 4 4.39 17.62 -21.01
C ILE A 4 4.60 16.26 -20.35
N PHE A 5 3.86 15.98 -19.28
CA PHE A 5 4.08 14.81 -18.41
C PHE A 5 3.56 13.48 -18.99
N LEU A 6 2.76 13.44 -20.07
CA LEU A 6 2.09 12.19 -20.50
C LEU A 6 1.91 11.99 -22.02
N SER A 7 2.81 12.46 -22.89
CA SER A 7 2.65 12.21 -24.35
C SER A 7 3.84 11.64 -25.09
N GLU A 8 4.91 11.23 -24.42
CA GLU A 8 6.06 10.63 -25.09
C GLU A 8 6.27 9.19 -24.60
N ASP A 9 6.53 8.29 -25.55
CA ASP A 9 7.00 6.94 -25.27
C ASP A 9 8.24 7.05 -24.37
N PRO A 10 8.19 6.58 -23.11
CA PRO A 10 9.27 6.79 -22.17
C PRO A 10 10.55 6.02 -22.55
N GLY A 11 10.52 5.23 -23.64
CA GLY A 11 11.66 4.44 -24.11
C GLY A 11 12.02 3.28 -23.18
N ILE A 12 11.28 3.10 -22.08
CA ILE A 12 11.47 2.01 -21.13
C ILE A 12 10.92 0.74 -21.78
N ARG A 13 11.80 -0.25 -21.94
CA ARG A 13 11.49 -1.58 -22.49
C ARG A 13 12.04 -2.64 -21.55
N PRO A 14 11.37 -2.89 -20.41
CA PRO A 14 11.84 -3.86 -19.44
C PRO A 14 11.69 -5.26 -20.04
N ARG A 15 12.69 -6.12 -19.82
CA ARG A 15 12.64 -7.53 -20.20
C ARG A 15 12.15 -8.41 -19.06
N ARG A 16 12.31 -7.94 -17.81
CA ARG A 16 11.89 -8.63 -16.58
C ARG A 16 11.24 -7.63 -15.62
N PRO A 17 10.13 -6.98 -16.02
CA PRO A 17 9.40 -6.11 -15.11
C PRO A 17 8.86 -6.93 -13.92
N MET A 18 8.86 -6.32 -12.75
CA MET A 18 8.34 -6.91 -11.53
C MET A 18 7.45 -5.89 -10.84
N ILE A 19 6.33 -6.35 -10.30
CA ILE A 19 5.50 -5.56 -9.38
C ILE A 19 5.69 -6.09 -7.97
N ALA A 20 6.02 -5.20 -7.04
CA ALA A 20 6.03 -5.50 -5.62
C ALA A 20 5.06 -4.57 -4.88
N ILE A 21 4.25 -5.15 -4.00
CA ILE A 21 3.19 -4.43 -3.28
C ILE A 21 3.52 -4.48 -1.79
N ILE A 22 3.74 -3.31 -1.20
CA ILE A 22 4.04 -3.14 0.22
C ILE A 22 2.72 -3.07 0.99
N LEU A 23 2.54 -3.99 1.94
CA LEU A 23 1.34 -4.11 2.76
C LEU A 23 1.67 -3.68 4.19
N ALA A 24 0.91 -2.72 4.73
CA ALA A 24 1.07 -2.31 6.13
C ALA A 24 -0.24 -1.80 6.71
N ASN A 25 -0.32 -1.78 8.04
CA ASN A 25 -1.38 -1.12 8.77
C ASN A 25 -0.80 0.01 9.63
N THR A 26 -1.64 1.00 9.91
CA THR A 26 -1.42 1.98 10.99
C THR A 26 -2.67 2.05 11.84
N MET A 27 -2.51 2.14 13.16
CA MET A 27 -3.61 2.34 14.10
C MET A 27 -4.31 3.68 13.88
N LEU A 28 -3.67 4.61 13.18
CA LEU A 28 -4.32 5.84 12.75
C LEU A 28 -5.53 5.58 11.83
N SER A 29 -5.56 4.46 11.09
CA SER A 29 -6.67 4.13 10.19
C SER A 29 -7.98 3.79 10.93
N THR A 30 -7.89 3.41 12.20
CA THR A 30 -9.05 3.09 13.04
C THR A 30 -9.70 4.33 13.65
N VAL A 31 -9.16 5.52 13.37
CA VAL A 31 -9.76 6.77 13.80
C VAL A 31 -10.92 7.12 12.85
N PRO A 32 -12.15 7.32 13.37
CA PRO A 32 -13.30 7.64 12.54
C PRO A 32 -13.05 8.86 11.64
N GLY A 33 -13.35 8.72 10.35
CA GLY A 33 -13.18 9.78 9.35
C GLY A 33 -11.77 9.92 8.76
N ILE A 34 -10.78 9.15 9.22
CA ILE A 34 -9.41 9.23 8.68
C ILE A 34 -9.22 8.39 7.41
N SER A 35 -9.72 7.15 7.39
CA SER A 35 -9.55 6.24 6.27
C SER A 35 -10.89 5.71 5.76
N GLY A 36 -11.07 5.77 4.44
CA GLY A 36 -12.19 5.15 3.72
C GLY A 36 -11.83 3.80 3.09
N ALA A 37 -10.62 3.28 3.34
CA ALA A 37 -10.15 2.01 2.79
C ALA A 37 -10.68 0.83 3.61
N GLY A 38 -12.01 0.66 3.61
CA GLY A 38 -12.75 -0.36 4.33
C GLY A 38 -14.13 0.16 4.77
N PRO A 39 -15.09 -0.73 5.08
CA PRO A 39 -16.46 -0.33 5.41
C PRO A 39 -16.60 0.35 6.79
N THR A 40 -15.70 0.05 7.73
CA THR A 40 -15.63 0.66 9.06
C THR A 40 -14.17 0.94 9.44
N PRO A 41 -13.88 1.82 10.42
CA PRO A 41 -12.52 2.09 10.86
C PRO A 41 -11.75 0.83 11.28
N GLU A 42 -12.38 -0.13 11.94
CA GLU A 42 -11.76 -1.39 12.35
C GLU A 42 -11.50 -2.32 11.14
N ALA A 43 -12.43 -2.35 10.18
CA ALA A 43 -12.30 -3.16 8.98
C ALA A 43 -11.14 -2.70 8.08
N THR A 44 -10.66 -1.47 8.24
CA THR A 44 -9.45 -1.00 7.54
C THR A 44 -8.23 -1.86 7.85
N LEU A 45 -8.17 -2.51 9.00
CA LEU A 45 -7.04 -3.38 9.35
C LEU A 45 -6.98 -4.64 8.47
N LEU A 46 -8.12 -5.09 7.95
CA LEU A 46 -8.21 -6.24 7.05
C LEU A 46 -7.89 -5.88 5.59
N THR A 47 -8.06 -4.63 5.19
CA THR A 47 -7.96 -4.22 3.79
C THR A 47 -6.68 -4.68 3.08
N PRO A 48 -5.47 -4.51 3.65
CA PRO A 48 -4.25 -4.94 2.96
C PRO A 48 -4.18 -6.45 2.68
N VAL A 49 -4.63 -7.29 3.62
CA VAL A 49 -4.62 -8.75 3.42
C VAL A 49 -5.68 -9.20 2.42
N LEU A 50 -6.84 -8.54 2.40
CA LEU A 50 -7.91 -8.83 1.44
C LEU A 50 -7.57 -8.35 0.03
N ASP A 51 -6.92 -7.20 -0.10
CA ASP A 51 -6.42 -6.69 -1.38
C ASP A 51 -5.34 -7.60 -1.94
N ALA A 52 -4.39 -8.06 -1.12
CA ALA A 52 -3.35 -9.00 -1.54
C ALA A 52 -3.92 -10.35 -2.00
N GLU A 53 -4.93 -10.87 -1.28
CA GLU A 53 -5.65 -12.08 -1.68
C GLU A 53 -6.34 -11.88 -3.03
N LEU A 54 -7.12 -10.80 -3.20
CA LEU A 54 -7.82 -10.49 -4.44
C LEU A 54 -6.86 -10.39 -5.63
N VAL A 55 -5.74 -9.68 -5.45
CA VAL A 55 -4.72 -9.53 -6.49
C VAL A 55 -4.11 -10.88 -6.89
N THR A 56 -3.87 -11.77 -5.91
CA THR A 56 -3.23 -13.06 -6.14
C THR A 56 -4.16 -14.09 -6.78
N THR A 57 -5.37 -14.24 -6.24
CA THR A 57 -6.26 -15.36 -6.55
C THR A 57 -7.47 -14.95 -7.40
N GLY A 58 -7.74 -13.64 -7.53
CA GLY A 58 -8.95 -13.11 -8.14
C GLY A 58 -10.19 -13.18 -7.25
N ALA A 59 -10.08 -13.73 -6.03
CA ALA A 59 -11.20 -13.87 -5.10
C ALA A 59 -10.78 -13.79 -3.63
N ILE A 60 -11.59 -13.13 -2.82
CA ILE A 60 -11.42 -13.10 -1.36
C ILE A 60 -12.18 -14.30 -0.78
N THR A 61 -11.43 -15.22 -0.19
CA THR A 61 -11.95 -16.45 0.44
C THR A 61 -11.59 -16.55 1.92
N SER A 62 -10.57 -15.81 2.37
CA SER A 62 -10.11 -15.84 3.75
C SER A 62 -11.10 -15.25 4.76
N MET A 63 -11.94 -14.30 4.33
CA MET A 63 -12.89 -13.59 5.19
C MET A 63 -14.22 -13.33 4.45
N PRO A 64 -15.36 -13.32 5.16
CA PRO A 64 -16.67 -13.02 4.57
C PRO A 64 -16.91 -11.50 4.40
N VAL A 65 -15.86 -10.71 4.12
CA VAL A 65 -15.91 -9.24 4.04
C VAL A 65 -15.16 -8.79 2.80
N ARG A 66 -15.61 -7.70 2.17
CA ARG A 66 -14.92 -7.05 1.04
C ARG A 66 -14.25 -5.75 1.48
N PRO A 67 -13.06 -5.42 0.96
CA PRO A 67 -12.35 -4.16 1.23
C PRO A 67 -12.94 -2.99 0.43
N ASN A 68 -14.26 -2.92 0.34
CA ASN A 68 -14.92 -1.82 -0.35
C ASN A 68 -14.94 -0.59 0.57
N THR A 69 -14.95 0.58 -0.05
CA THR A 69 -15.18 1.84 0.69
C THR A 69 -16.57 1.87 1.33
N PRO A 70 -16.84 2.77 2.30
CA PRO A 70 -18.17 2.90 2.91
C PRO A 70 -19.28 3.23 1.91
N THR A 71 -18.95 3.80 0.74
CA THR A 71 -19.90 4.09 -0.34
C THR A 71 -20.12 2.90 -1.28
N GLY A 72 -19.50 1.75 -1.01
CA GLY A 72 -19.60 0.54 -1.83
C GLY A 72 -18.68 0.52 -3.05
N CYS A 73 -17.85 1.54 -3.26
CA CYS A 73 -16.86 1.55 -4.35
C CYS A 73 -15.86 0.40 -4.15
N PRO A 74 -15.62 -0.44 -5.16
CA PRO A 74 -14.67 -1.54 -5.07
C PRO A 74 -13.24 -1.05 -4.86
N THR A 75 -12.41 -1.89 -4.24
CA THR A 75 -10.99 -1.63 -4.04
C THR A 75 -10.24 -1.41 -5.37
N PRO A 76 -9.26 -0.49 -5.44
CA PRO A 76 -8.37 -0.35 -6.59
C PRO A 76 -7.53 -1.62 -6.85
N ALA A 77 -7.47 -2.56 -5.89
CA ALA A 77 -6.89 -3.88 -6.10
C ALA A 77 -7.53 -4.64 -7.27
N ALA A 78 -8.79 -4.35 -7.63
CA ALA A 78 -9.42 -4.91 -8.82
C ALA A 78 -8.69 -4.48 -10.12
N ILE A 79 -8.24 -3.23 -10.20
CA ILE A 79 -7.45 -2.73 -11.36
C ILE A 79 -6.10 -3.44 -11.39
N THR A 80 -5.45 -3.55 -10.23
CA THR A 80 -4.15 -4.25 -10.10
C THR A 80 -4.27 -5.72 -10.52
N ARG A 81 -5.35 -6.41 -10.12
CA ARG A 81 -5.66 -7.77 -10.55
C ARG A 81 -5.81 -7.87 -12.06
N SER A 82 -6.61 -7.01 -12.68
CA SER A 82 -6.76 -7.00 -14.13
C SER A 82 -5.43 -6.77 -14.83
N MET A 83 -4.55 -5.93 -14.27
CA MET A 83 -3.23 -5.70 -14.85
C MET A 83 -2.31 -6.89 -14.75
N ILE A 84 -2.28 -7.56 -13.61
CA ILE A 84 -1.54 -8.81 -13.43
C ILE A 84 -1.99 -9.89 -14.40
N GLU A 85 -3.31 -10.08 -14.60
CA GLU A 85 -3.83 -11.04 -15.57
C GLU A 85 -3.47 -10.68 -17.02
N LEU A 86 -3.58 -9.40 -17.39
CA LEU A 86 -3.31 -8.95 -18.76
C LEU A 86 -1.83 -8.93 -19.12
N THR A 87 -0.94 -8.87 -18.12
CA THR A 87 0.51 -8.77 -18.33
C THR A 87 1.26 -10.05 -17.95
N ASP A 88 0.56 -11.07 -17.43
CA ASP A 88 1.13 -12.33 -16.94
C ASP A 88 2.24 -12.12 -15.90
N LEU A 89 2.11 -11.07 -15.07
CA LEU A 89 3.05 -10.75 -14.00
C LEU A 89 2.65 -11.42 -12.69
N ALA A 90 3.65 -11.93 -11.96
CA ALA A 90 3.45 -12.41 -10.59
C ALA A 90 3.83 -11.31 -9.59
N PRO A 91 2.90 -10.82 -8.75
CA PRO A 91 3.21 -9.83 -7.73
C PRO A 91 4.03 -10.42 -6.58
N VAL A 92 4.99 -9.64 -6.08
CA VAL A 92 5.68 -9.92 -4.82
C VAL A 92 5.06 -9.08 -3.71
N PHE A 93 4.49 -9.71 -2.69
CA PHE A 93 3.98 -8.97 -1.53
C PHE A 93 5.07 -8.79 -0.49
N ILE A 94 5.12 -7.61 0.14
CA ILE A 94 6.05 -7.29 1.22
C ILE A 94 5.23 -6.90 2.45
N ASN A 95 5.29 -7.71 3.51
CA ASN A 95 4.71 -7.38 4.81
C ASN A 95 5.63 -6.37 5.52
N ALA A 96 5.18 -5.11 5.59
CA ALA A 96 5.85 -4.02 6.28
C ALA A 96 5.33 -3.77 7.70
N GLY A 97 4.31 -4.52 8.14
CA GLY A 97 3.67 -4.35 9.45
C GLY A 97 2.17 -4.52 9.38
N LEU A 98 1.71 -5.74 9.08
CA LEU A 98 0.29 -6.08 9.06
C LEU A 98 -0.26 -6.40 10.44
N ALA A 99 -1.52 -6.02 10.67
CA ALA A 99 -2.27 -6.34 11.89
C ALA A 99 -2.81 -7.77 11.89
N HIS A 100 -2.97 -8.35 10.70
CA HIS A 100 -3.43 -9.72 10.48
C HIS A 100 -2.38 -10.50 9.72
N THR A 101 -2.29 -11.80 9.99
CA THR A 101 -1.40 -12.70 9.27
C THR A 101 -1.70 -12.65 7.76
N PRO A 102 -0.68 -12.50 6.90
CA PRO A 102 -0.85 -12.57 5.45
C PRO A 102 -1.58 -13.84 5.01
N THR A 103 -2.51 -13.70 4.08
CA THR A 103 -3.28 -14.80 3.47
C THR A 103 -2.64 -15.34 2.19
N VAL A 104 -1.60 -14.65 1.71
CA VAL A 104 -0.80 -14.99 0.53
C VAL A 104 0.69 -14.94 0.89
N PRO A 105 1.56 -15.66 0.16
CA PRO A 105 3.01 -15.59 0.40
C PRO A 105 3.55 -14.16 0.28
N CYS A 106 4.35 -13.75 1.26
CA CYS A 106 5.00 -12.44 1.27
C CYS A 106 6.42 -12.51 1.81
N LEU A 107 7.27 -11.57 1.39
CA LEU A 107 8.52 -11.25 2.07
C LEU A 107 8.20 -10.44 3.33
N ASP A 108 8.79 -10.81 4.46
CA ASP A 108 8.51 -10.15 5.73
C ASP A 108 9.66 -9.24 6.14
N THR A 109 9.35 -7.98 6.44
CA THR A 109 10.30 -7.04 7.05
C THR A 109 10.33 -7.17 8.58
N TYR A 110 9.57 -8.11 9.16
CA TYR A 110 9.39 -8.34 10.58
C TYR A 110 9.07 -7.06 11.34
N GLY A 111 8.22 -6.23 10.73
CA GLY A 111 7.65 -5.02 11.29
C GLY A 111 6.37 -5.31 12.07
N ARG A 112 5.82 -4.25 12.66
CA ARG A 112 4.52 -4.26 13.33
C ARG A 112 3.66 -3.11 12.79
N PRO A 113 2.33 -3.16 12.91
CA PRO A 113 1.48 -2.03 12.57
C PRO A 113 1.98 -0.73 13.19
N GLY A 114 1.97 0.34 12.41
CA GLY A 114 2.33 1.66 12.91
C GLY A 114 1.34 2.13 13.99
N GLY A 115 1.84 2.80 15.01
CA GLY A 115 1.03 3.40 16.08
C GLY A 115 0.20 4.60 15.63
N ASP A 116 -0.51 5.20 16.59
CA ASP A 116 -1.23 6.47 16.39
C ASP A 116 -0.30 7.65 16.73
N PRO A 117 0.18 8.43 15.74
CA PRO A 117 1.16 9.50 15.95
C PRO A 117 0.65 10.64 16.85
N ARG A 118 -0.65 10.67 17.17
CA ARG A 118 -1.22 11.62 18.15
C ARG A 118 -0.86 11.25 19.59
N LYS A 119 -0.46 10.01 19.84
CA LYS A 119 -0.29 9.43 21.18
C LYS A 119 1.13 8.92 21.45
N GLU A 120 1.83 8.51 20.40
CA GLU A 120 3.12 7.83 20.52
C GLU A 120 3.99 8.04 19.28
N ASP A 121 5.23 7.57 19.35
CA ASP A 121 6.04 7.37 18.15
C ASP A 121 5.40 6.25 17.32
N ALA A 122 4.86 6.60 16.16
CA ALA A 122 4.12 5.68 15.32
C ALA A 122 5.00 4.54 14.77
N VAL A 123 6.30 4.77 14.56
CA VAL A 123 7.20 3.77 13.97
C VAL A 123 8.58 3.85 14.63
N PRO A 124 8.72 3.40 15.89
CA PRO A 124 9.97 3.54 16.63
C PRO A 124 11.13 2.71 16.06
N GLU A 125 10.83 1.74 15.20
CA GLU A 125 11.81 0.89 14.52
C GLU A 125 12.04 1.31 13.06
N ALA A 126 11.73 2.56 12.68
CA ALA A 126 11.79 3.03 11.29
C ALA A 126 13.14 2.78 10.61
N ALA A 127 14.26 3.04 11.30
CA ALA A 127 15.60 2.79 10.76
C ALA A 127 15.82 1.30 10.41
N ARG A 128 15.40 0.39 11.31
CA ARG A 128 15.49 -1.05 11.10
C ARG A 128 14.61 -1.51 9.93
N LEU A 129 13.41 -0.94 9.79
CA LEU A 129 12.53 -1.24 8.65
C LEU A 129 13.11 -0.73 7.33
N PHE A 130 13.75 0.43 7.33
CA PHE A 130 14.45 0.96 6.17
C PHE A 130 15.57 0.02 5.72
N GLU A 131 16.46 -0.40 6.63
CA GLU A 131 17.55 -1.35 6.32
C GLU A 131 17.02 -2.68 5.75
N ARG A 132 15.90 -3.19 6.28
CA ARG A 132 15.25 -4.40 5.77
C ARG A 132 14.63 -4.20 4.40
N GLY A 133 14.01 -3.05 4.17
CA GLY A 133 13.52 -2.64 2.86
C GLY A 133 14.65 -2.58 1.84
N GLU A 134 15.82 -2.02 2.20
CA GLU A 134 17.00 -2.02 1.34
C GLU A 134 17.50 -3.44 1.02
N MET A 135 17.53 -4.35 2.00
CA MET A 135 17.90 -5.74 1.77
C MET A 135 16.95 -6.44 0.79
N ILE A 136 15.64 -6.26 0.95
CA ILE A 136 14.64 -6.78 0.01
C ILE A 136 14.83 -6.15 -1.37
N GLY A 137 15.02 -4.83 -1.46
CA GLY A 137 15.25 -4.13 -2.71
C GLY A 137 16.47 -4.66 -3.48
N ARG A 138 17.59 -4.91 -2.79
CA ARG A 138 18.80 -5.52 -3.35
C ARG A 138 18.56 -6.94 -3.86
N LEU A 139 17.71 -7.72 -3.18
CA LEU A 139 17.33 -9.06 -3.63
C LEU A 139 16.50 -8.99 -4.93
N LEU A 140 15.49 -8.14 -4.96
CA LEU A 140 14.59 -7.99 -6.12
C LEU A 140 15.31 -7.40 -7.34
N SER A 141 16.25 -6.47 -7.14
CA SER A 141 17.01 -5.86 -8.23
C SER A 141 17.90 -6.84 -9.01
N GLN A 142 18.19 -8.01 -8.45
CA GLN A 142 18.93 -9.06 -9.18
C GLN A 142 18.04 -9.77 -10.21
N GLN A 143 16.73 -9.77 -9.99
CA GLN A 143 15.77 -10.50 -10.80
C GLN A 143 14.96 -9.59 -11.74
N SER A 144 14.88 -8.29 -11.44
CA SER A 144 14.10 -7.32 -12.20
C SER A 144 14.95 -6.21 -12.79
N ASP A 145 14.63 -5.82 -14.03
CA ASP A 145 15.18 -4.63 -14.69
C ASP A 145 14.22 -3.42 -14.63
N LEU A 146 13.03 -3.60 -14.08
CA LEU A 146 12.08 -2.55 -13.74
C LEU A 146 11.20 -3.00 -12.57
N LEU A 147 11.42 -2.40 -11.40
CA LEU A 147 10.61 -2.65 -10.21
C LEU A 147 9.51 -1.59 -10.07
N MET A 148 8.26 -2.01 -10.18
CA MET A 148 7.08 -1.20 -9.87
C MET A 148 6.70 -1.43 -8.42
N LEU A 149 6.70 -0.37 -7.61
CA LEU A 149 6.33 -0.43 -6.20
C LEU A 149 4.92 0.14 -6.00
N GLY A 150 4.01 -0.73 -5.55
CA GLY A 150 2.69 -0.35 -5.05
C GLY A 150 2.64 -0.39 -3.53
N GLU A 151 1.58 0.17 -2.97
CA GLU A 151 1.29 0.12 -1.54
C GLU A 151 -0.19 -0.19 -1.30
N CYS A 152 -0.48 -0.81 -0.16
CA CYS A 152 -1.81 -0.80 0.43
C CYS A 152 -1.66 -0.53 1.93
N VAL A 153 -1.85 0.74 2.30
CA VAL A 153 -1.78 1.24 3.67
C VAL A 153 -2.98 2.14 3.97
N PRO A 154 -4.07 1.59 4.55
CA PRO A 154 -5.17 2.39 5.06
C PRO A 154 -4.68 3.46 6.04
N GLY A 155 -5.12 4.70 5.85
CA GLY A 155 -4.59 5.86 6.61
C GLY A 155 -3.24 6.41 6.08
N GLY A 156 -2.70 5.83 5.00
CA GLY A 156 -1.42 6.19 4.40
C GLY A 156 -1.34 7.64 3.90
N THR A 157 -2.46 8.22 3.43
CA THR A 157 -2.47 9.63 3.02
C THR A 157 -2.25 10.57 4.21
N THR A 158 -2.84 10.26 5.36
CA THR A 158 -2.64 11.06 6.58
C THR A 158 -1.23 10.91 7.14
N THR A 159 -0.67 9.69 7.15
CA THR A 159 0.73 9.50 7.57
C THR A 159 1.71 10.19 6.62
N ALA A 160 1.45 10.17 5.30
CA ALA A 160 2.22 10.93 4.33
C ALA A 160 2.16 12.45 4.60
N LEU A 161 0.97 12.97 4.92
CA LEU A 161 0.81 14.38 5.31
C LEU A 161 1.62 14.73 6.56
N CYS A 162 1.59 13.88 7.59
CA CYS A 162 2.37 14.05 8.81
C CYS A 162 3.87 14.15 8.51
N VAL A 163 4.40 13.22 7.69
CA VAL A 163 5.82 13.21 7.32
C VAL A 163 6.20 14.45 6.52
N LEU A 164 5.42 14.81 5.49
CA LEU A 164 5.70 15.99 4.65
C LEU A 164 5.73 17.27 5.48
N ARG A 165 4.75 17.47 6.37
CA ARG A 165 4.70 18.64 7.25
C ARG A 165 5.84 18.66 8.27
N ALA A 166 6.20 17.51 8.84
CA ALA A 166 7.33 17.41 9.77
C ALA A 166 8.67 17.77 9.09
N LEU A 167 8.80 17.50 7.79
CA LEU A 167 9.95 17.89 6.96
C LEU A 167 9.90 19.35 6.48
N GLY A 168 8.86 20.12 6.85
CA GLY A 168 8.74 21.54 6.52
C GLY A 168 8.06 21.85 5.18
N TYR A 169 7.44 20.86 4.53
CA TYR A 169 6.70 21.10 3.29
C TYR A 169 5.28 21.61 3.57
N GLU A 170 4.86 22.65 2.84
CA GLU A 170 3.46 23.06 2.77
C GLU A 170 2.65 22.09 1.89
N ALA A 171 2.33 20.93 2.45
CA ALA A 171 1.68 19.85 1.73
C ALA A 171 0.17 19.74 1.99
N SER A 172 -0.54 19.27 0.98
CA SER A 172 -1.87 18.67 1.05
C SER A 172 -1.79 17.25 0.49
N VAL A 173 -2.77 16.39 0.82
CA VAL A 173 -2.82 14.99 0.39
C VAL A 173 -4.19 14.65 -0.15
N SER A 174 -4.29 13.58 -0.94
CA SER A 174 -5.57 13.03 -1.39
C SER A 174 -6.28 12.25 -0.27
N SER A 175 -7.50 11.75 -0.53
CA SER A 175 -8.26 10.90 0.39
C SER A 175 -9.01 9.81 -0.37
N ALA A 176 -9.20 8.66 0.29
CA ALA A 176 -10.09 7.59 -0.19
C ALA A 176 -11.59 7.92 0.00
N PHE A 177 -11.92 9.02 0.68
CA PHE A 177 -13.28 9.55 0.76
C PHE A 177 -13.57 10.53 -0.39
N ILE A 178 -14.86 10.64 -0.74
CA ILE A 178 -15.35 11.64 -1.71
C ILE A 178 -15.01 13.08 -1.25
N LYS A 179 -15.14 13.34 0.06
CA LYS A 179 -14.75 14.63 0.65
C LYS A 179 -13.50 14.41 1.48
N ASN A 180 -12.42 15.07 1.09
CA ASN A 180 -11.15 15.03 1.80
C ASN A 180 -11.26 15.80 3.14
N PRO A 181 -11.07 15.14 4.30
CA PRO A 181 -11.13 15.78 5.61
C PRO A 181 -9.76 16.42 5.95
N LEU A 182 -9.41 17.48 5.20
CA LEU A 182 -8.22 18.30 5.45
C LEU A 182 -8.39 19.22 6.68
#